data_AF-A0A3A8SRB4-F1
#
_entry.id   AF-A0A3A8SRB4-F1
#
_cell.length_a   1.000
_cell.length_b   1.000
_cell.length_c   1.000
_cell.angle_alpha   90.00
_cell.angle_beta   90.00
_cell.angle_gamma   90.00
#
_symmetry.space_group_name_H-M   'P 1'
#
loop_
_entity.id
_entity.type
_entity.pdbx_description
1 polymer ?
#
loop_
_entity_poly.entity_id
_entity_poly.type
_entity_poly.pdbx_seq_one_letter_code
_entity_poly.pdbx_strand_id
1 'polypeptide(L)'
;MPKYSVNLSAAPEGHEVPPLLQKVGEWVGTQAHGTLGWFDGLLAEAVPEEWDPAKADRLRASAFSFLHLPDGSLLLLVKPGGKAPAAVALLGSEGETRTVANSLEEFLALWSQGETDISELDDEEAGSGREALAAWLKKHKVKAPKAKEFDFSAWLDGDAKASATQQPASAPTFTPTEVMAKLGPKTRQVASVLGRRADSPEVIAYVTEVLGKKLPASTSENNDSVNVSAPKHGVELVLSHDILHDAFPPIPKTAKSFIPYVSTAWVRPAIGENVLGVPWKAKSEEEVSKVLGPPTGRRAGFTDEDEPTVAYWVHALDSAGYLELEVEFDDSVSVTLTVRGSGDLARYPDVTTGLFVGYAVTRGLLDTSRFPAHPALLTRIARREAQGSELVKQAMPRGLWANHLRDEPALQTLLWRWFHNMNDLWITKDLIKVFGKRAGKYGHDAPKLDDDTWDAVDKAAPLLDKRFAAFIQK
;
A
#
# COMPACT_ATOMS: atom_id res chain seq x y z
N MET A 1 -26.12 -26.56 -12.96
CA MET A 1 -25.30 -25.41 -12.59
C MET A 1 -25.33 -24.41 -13.73
N PRO A 2 -25.33 -23.09 -13.47
CA PRO A 2 -25.16 -22.09 -14.52
C PRO A 2 -23.85 -22.34 -15.28
N LYS A 3 -23.81 -21.95 -16.56
CA LYS A 3 -22.59 -22.00 -17.39
C LYS A 3 -21.96 -20.62 -17.45
N TYR A 4 -20.69 -20.54 -17.83
CA TYR A 4 -20.04 -19.25 -18.06
C TYR A 4 -20.71 -18.44 -19.17
N SER A 5 -20.83 -17.13 -18.96
CA SER A 5 -21.23 -16.19 -20.00
C SER A 5 -20.06 -15.98 -20.97
N VAL A 6 -20.31 -16.18 -22.26
CA VAL A 6 -19.29 -16.02 -23.31
C VAL A 6 -19.87 -15.19 -24.45
N ASN A 7 -19.20 -14.09 -24.79
CA ASN A 7 -19.54 -13.27 -25.96
C ASN A 7 -18.26 -12.75 -26.62
N LEU A 8 -17.78 -13.50 -27.61
CA LEU A 8 -16.60 -13.18 -28.40
C LEU A 8 -16.95 -12.93 -29.88
N SER A 9 -18.24 -12.65 -30.15
CA SER A 9 -18.80 -12.61 -31.50
C SER A 9 -18.43 -11.34 -32.28
N ALA A 10 -18.15 -10.25 -31.58
CA ALA A 10 -17.71 -8.98 -32.15
C ALA A 10 -16.52 -8.46 -31.33
N ALA A 11 -15.39 -8.19 -32.00
CA ALA A 11 -14.30 -7.45 -31.38
C ALA A 11 -14.66 -5.95 -31.33
N PRO A 12 -14.15 -5.20 -30.35
CA PRO A 12 -14.21 -3.75 -30.39
C PRO A 12 -13.52 -3.18 -31.64
N GLU A 13 -13.89 -1.94 -32.02
CA GLU A 13 -13.35 -1.27 -33.20
C GLU A 13 -11.81 -1.27 -33.19
N GLY A 14 -11.19 -1.64 -34.31
CA GLY A 14 -9.73 -1.74 -34.44
C GLY A 14 -9.10 -3.03 -33.89
N HIS A 15 -9.90 -3.95 -33.36
CA HIS A 15 -9.44 -5.24 -32.82
C HIS A 15 -9.96 -6.45 -33.58
N GLU A 16 -9.27 -7.57 -33.37
CA GLU A 16 -9.68 -8.88 -33.85
C GLU A 16 -9.59 -9.85 -32.67
N VAL A 17 -10.63 -10.67 -32.47
CA VAL A 17 -10.59 -11.73 -31.48
C VAL A 17 -9.67 -12.84 -31.99
N PRO A 18 -8.60 -13.23 -31.27
CA PRO A 18 -7.72 -14.31 -31.70
C PRO A 18 -8.51 -15.62 -31.90
N PRO A 19 -8.23 -16.41 -32.96
CA PRO A 19 -8.89 -17.70 -33.17
C PRO A 19 -8.76 -18.67 -31.99
N LEU A 20 -7.67 -18.57 -31.23
CA LEU A 20 -7.49 -19.34 -30.00
C LEU A 20 -8.48 -18.92 -28.92
N LEU A 21 -8.69 -17.61 -28.72
CA LEU A 21 -9.65 -17.10 -27.74
C LEU A 21 -11.07 -17.52 -28.10
N GLN A 22 -11.46 -17.49 -29.39
CA GLN A 22 -12.76 -17.99 -29.83
C GLN A 22 -12.96 -19.47 -29.48
N LYS A 23 -11.98 -20.33 -29.81
CA LYS A 23 -12.06 -21.78 -29.53
C LYS A 23 -12.10 -22.08 -28.04
N VAL A 24 -11.32 -21.35 -27.23
CA VAL A 24 -11.36 -21.46 -25.78
C VAL A 24 -12.73 -21.01 -25.27
N GLY A 25 -13.26 -19.89 -25.76
CA GLY A 25 -14.57 -19.38 -25.36
C GLY A 25 -15.70 -20.35 -25.66
N GLU A 26 -15.71 -20.96 -26.85
CA GLU A 26 -16.67 -22.03 -27.19
C GLU A 26 -16.61 -23.19 -26.18
N TRP A 27 -15.40 -23.58 -25.76
CA TRP A 27 -15.23 -24.63 -24.77
C TRP A 27 -15.61 -24.19 -23.35
N VAL A 28 -15.20 -23.00 -22.91
CA VAL A 28 -15.55 -22.41 -21.61
C VAL A 28 -17.07 -22.28 -21.45
N GLY A 29 -17.77 -21.88 -22.52
CA GLY A 29 -19.24 -21.82 -22.54
C GLY A 29 -19.95 -23.17 -22.38
N THR A 30 -19.22 -24.29 -22.43
CA THR A 30 -19.76 -25.62 -22.09
C THR A 30 -19.52 -26.03 -20.64
N GLN A 31 -18.62 -25.37 -19.93
CA GLN A 31 -18.26 -25.67 -18.54
C GLN A 31 -19.28 -25.07 -17.57
N ALA A 32 -19.39 -25.68 -16.39
CA ALA A 32 -20.16 -25.11 -15.29
C ALA A 32 -19.42 -23.91 -14.70
N HIS A 33 -20.16 -22.84 -14.36
CA HIS A 33 -19.62 -21.68 -13.66
C HIS A 33 -19.02 -22.11 -12.31
N GLY A 34 -17.90 -21.49 -11.93
CA GLY A 34 -17.11 -21.84 -10.75
C GLY A 34 -16.21 -23.09 -10.92
N THR A 35 -16.06 -23.65 -12.12
CA THR A 35 -15.11 -24.77 -12.34
C THR A 35 -13.74 -24.31 -12.86
N LEU A 36 -13.64 -23.10 -13.38
CA LEU A 36 -12.42 -22.48 -13.89
C LEU A 36 -12.13 -21.16 -13.16
N GLY A 37 -12.58 -21.03 -11.92
CA GLY A 37 -12.57 -19.77 -11.17
C GLY A 37 -13.87 -18.97 -11.26
N TRP A 38 -13.91 -17.86 -10.53
CA TRP A 38 -15.03 -16.94 -10.42
C TRP A 38 -14.83 -15.75 -11.35
N PHE A 39 -15.55 -15.74 -12.47
CA PHE A 39 -15.56 -14.61 -13.39
C PHE A 39 -16.97 -14.40 -13.97
N ASP A 40 -17.28 -13.15 -14.28
CA ASP A 40 -18.62 -12.73 -14.72
C ASP A 40 -18.84 -13.04 -16.21
N GLY A 41 -17.78 -12.98 -17.01
CA GLY A 41 -17.86 -13.35 -18.41
C GLY A 41 -16.53 -13.35 -19.14
N LEU A 42 -16.50 -14.13 -20.23
CA LEU A 42 -15.46 -14.09 -21.25
C LEU A 42 -16.01 -13.29 -22.44
N LEU A 43 -15.74 -11.99 -22.48
CA LEU A 43 -16.42 -11.01 -23.32
C LEU A 43 -15.40 -10.17 -24.09
N ALA A 44 -15.59 -9.91 -25.38
CA ALA A 44 -14.71 -9.02 -26.14
C ALA A 44 -15.22 -7.57 -26.10
N GLU A 45 -14.80 -6.80 -25.09
CA GLU A 45 -15.33 -5.45 -24.83
C GLU A 45 -14.23 -4.37 -24.85
N ALA A 46 -14.62 -3.16 -25.25
CA ALA A 46 -13.73 -2.01 -25.15
C ALA A 46 -13.46 -1.70 -23.68
N VAL A 47 -12.24 -1.26 -23.37
CA VAL A 47 -11.92 -0.82 -22.01
C VAL A 47 -12.78 0.39 -21.64
N PRO A 48 -13.48 0.41 -20.48
CA PRO A 48 -14.30 1.54 -20.06
C PRO A 48 -13.49 2.86 -20.01
N GLU A 49 -14.11 3.96 -20.43
CA GLU A 49 -13.46 5.29 -20.43
C GLU A 49 -13.26 5.79 -19.00
N GLU A 50 -14.19 5.38 -18.12
CA GLU A 50 -14.28 5.73 -16.72
C GLU A 50 -13.17 5.10 -15.87
N TRP A 51 -12.47 4.09 -16.40
CA TRP A 51 -11.38 3.43 -15.68
C TRP A 51 -10.18 4.37 -15.48
N ASP A 52 -9.70 5.01 -16.56
CA ASP A 52 -8.75 6.12 -16.49
C ASP A 52 -8.85 6.97 -17.78
N PRO A 53 -9.49 8.16 -17.72
CA PRO A 53 -9.66 9.01 -18.89
C PRO A 53 -8.35 9.42 -19.59
N ALA A 54 -7.24 9.51 -18.85
CA ALA A 54 -5.95 9.89 -19.42
C ALA A 54 -5.27 8.75 -20.20
N LYS A 55 -5.64 7.50 -19.90
CA LYS A 55 -5.06 6.28 -20.51
C LYS A 55 -6.02 5.55 -21.44
N ALA A 56 -7.31 5.86 -21.39
CA ALA A 56 -8.39 5.20 -22.12
C ALA A 56 -8.13 5.13 -23.63
N ASP A 57 -7.69 6.22 -24.26
CA ASP A 57 -7.42 6.24 -25.71
C ASP A 57 -6.33 5.23 -26.11
N ARG A 58 -5.24 5.19 -25.34
CA ARG A 58 -4.12 4.26 -25.58
C ARG A 58 -4.54 2.82 -25.39
N LEU A 59 -5.28 2.55 -24.31
CA LEU A 59 -5.83 1.23 -23.99
C LEU A 59 -6.76 0.76 -25.10
N ARG A 60 -7.76 1.57 -25.47
CA ARG A 60 -8.72 1.22 -26.52
C ARG A 60 -8.09 1.06 -27.89
N ALA A 61 -7.02 1.78 -28.20
CA ALA A 61 -6.31 1.62 -29.47
C ALA A 61 -5.54 0.29 -29.56
N SER A 62 -5.06 -0.26 -28.44
CA SER A 62 -4.09 -1.38 -28.45
C SER A 62 -4.53 -2.60 -27.65
N ALA A 63 -5.64 -2.53 -26.93
CA ALA A 63 -6.15 -3.61 -26.11
C ALA A 63 -7.68 -3.65 -26.07
N PHE A 64 -8.21 -4.81 -25.72
CA PHE A 64 -9.62 -5.00 -25.35
C PHE A 64 -9.72 -5.96 -24.16
N SER A 65 -10.75 -5.79 -23.33
CA SER A 65 -11.05 -6.72 -22.23
C SER A 65 -11.57 -8.03 -22.82
N PHE A 66 -11.09 -9.16 -22.32
CA PHE A 66 -11.57 -10.49 -22.71
C PHE A 66 -12.13 -11.32 -21.55
N LEU A 67 -11.90 -10.92 -20.29
CA LEU A 67 -12.39 -11.62 -19.10
C LEU A 67 -12.67 -10.61 -17.96
N HIS A 68 -13.86 -10.69 -17.38
CA HIS A 68 -14.35 -9.75 -16.35
C HIS A 68 -14.45 -10.46 -15.01
N LEU A 69 -13.87 -9.88 -13.97
CA LEU A 69 -13.88 -10.42 -12.61
C LEU A 69 -14.96 -9.76 -11.74
N PRO A 70 -15.49 -10.46 -10.71
CA PRO A 70 -16.62 -9.99 -9.91
C PRO A 70 -16.34 -8.72 -9.09
N ASP A 71 -15.08 -8.42 -8.81
CA ASP A 71 -14.63 -7.23 -8.12
C ASP A 71 -14.60 -5.98 -9.03
N GLY A 72 -14.83 -6.16 -10.34
CA GLY A 72 -14.74 -5.12 -11.36
C GLY A 72 -13.41 -5.08 -12.10
N SER A 73 -12.47 -5.99 -11.78
CA SER A 73 -11.21 -6.12 -12.50
C SER A 73 -11.41 -6.72 -13.90
N LEU A 74 -10.53 -6.37 -14.84
CA LEU A 74 -10.58 -6.76 -16.25
C LEU A 74 -9.26 -7.38 -16.67
N LEU A 75 -9.29 -8.53 -17.35
CA LEU A 75 -8.13 -9.01 -18.09
C LEU A 75 -8.20 -8.55 -19.53
N LEU A 76 -7.09 -7.99 -20.00
CA LEU A 76 -6.94 -7.44 -21.33
C LEU A 76 -6.09 -8.34 -22.22
N LEU A 77 -6.44 -8.38 -23.50
CA LEU A 77 -5.51 -8.76 -24.56
C LEU A 77 -4.87 -7.50 -25.13
N VAL A 78 -3.58 -7.32 -24.85
CA VAL A 78 -2.81 -6.13 -25.21
C VAL A 78 -1.91 -6.46 -26.40
N LYS A 79 -1.92 -5.62 -27.43
CA LYS A 79 -0.99 -5.65 -28.56
C LYS A 79 0.23 -4.78 -28.23
N PRO A 80 1.40 -5.35 -27.87
CA PRO A 80 2.57 -4.58 -27.47
C PRO A 80 3.18 -3.73 -28.60
N GLY A 81 2.76 -3.97 -29.85
CA GLY A 81 3.35 -3.43 -31.07
C GLY A 81 4.37 -4.37 -31.71
N GLY A 82 4.70 -4.11 -32.97
CA GLY A 82 5.65 -4.93 -33.75
C GLY A 82 5.13 -6.34 -34.05
N LYS A 83 6.04 -7.34 -34.04
CA LYS A 83 5.72 -8.77 -34.26
C LYS A 83 5.54 -9.55 -32.95
N ALA A 84 5.40 -8.87 -31.82
CA ALA A 84 5.20 -9.54 -30.52
C ALA A 84 3.81 -10.18 -30.45
N PRO A 85 3.65 -11.34 -29.79
CA PRO A 85 2.33 -11.89 -29.50
C PRO A 85 1.53 -10.94 -28.60
N ALA A 86 0.21 -11.04 -28.65
CA ALA A 86 -0.66 -10.29 -27.75
C ALA A 86 -0.49 -10.81 -26.32
N ALA A 87 -0.10 -9.92 -25.41
CA ALA A 87 0.09 -10.23 -23.99
C ALA A 87 -1.25 -10.18 -23.25
N VAL A 88 -1.30 -10.84 -22.09
CA VAL A 88 -2.42 -10.78 -21.16
C VAL A 88 -2.03 -9.89 -19.98
N ALA A 89 -2.84 -8.88 -19.71
CA ALA A 89 -2.63 -7.93 -18.63
C ALA A 89 -3.88 -7.83 -17.74
N LEU A 90 -3.68 -7.44 -16.48
CA LEU A 90 -4.74 -7.15 -15.52
C LEU A 90 -4.92 -5.63 -15.41
N LEU A 91 -6.18 -5.18 -15.46
CA LEU A 91 -6.65 -3.91 -14.92
C LEU A 91 -7.46 -4.20 -13.66
N GLY A 92 -6.93 -3.82 -12.51
CA GLY A 92 -7.62 -3.95 -11.24
C GLY A 92 -8.78 -2.97 -11.09
N SER A 93 -9.79 -3.39 -10.35
CA SER A 93 -10.88 -2.56 -9.86
C SER A 93 -10.39 -1.38 -9.01
N GLU A 94 -9.28 -1.59 -8.29
CA GLU A 94 -8.62 -0.60 -7.45
C GLU A 94 -7.47 0.14 -8.18
N GLY A 95 -7.37 0.02 -9.50
CA GLY A 95 -6.36 0.72 -10.32
C GLY A 95 -5.05 -0.04 -10.50
N GLU A 96 -4.95 -1.29 -10.03
CA GLU A 96 -3.75 -2.09 -10.23
C GLU A 96 -3.53 -2.41 -11.73
N THR A 97 -2.27 -2.47 -12.14
CA THR A 97 -1.93 -2.89 -13.50
C THR A 97 -0.74 -3.83 -13.44
N ARG A 98 -0.82 -4.97 -14.13
CA ARG A 98 0.32 -5.87 -14.28
C ARG A 98 0.21 -6.72 -15.53
N THR A 99 1.35 -7.19 -16.02
CA THR A 99 1.38 -8.30 -16.99
C THR A 99 1.07 -9.59 -16.24
N VAL A 100 0.10 -10.35 -16.75
CA VAL A 100 -0.25 -11.69 -16.25
C VAL A 100 0.48 -12.75 -17.08
N ALA A 101 0.55 -12.56 -18.39
CA ALA A 101 1.30 -13.44 -19.29
C ALA A 101 1.79 -12.68 -20.53
N ASN A 102 2.88 -13.13 -21.14
CA ASN A 102 3.44 -12.53 -22.35
C ASN A 102 2.74 -13.01 -23.63
N SER A 103 1.78 -13.93 -23.50
CA SER A 103 0.93 -14.41 -24.59
C SER A 103 -0.40 -14.97 -24.06
N LEU A 104 -1.43 -15.02 -24.90
CA LEU A 104 -2.68 -15.73 -24.58
C LEU A 104 -2.43 -17.21 -24.26
N GLU A 105 -1.54 -17.87 -25.01
CA GLU A 105 -1.18 -19.27 -24.79
C GLU A 105 -0.52 -19.51 -23.43
N GLU A 106 0.35 -18.61 -22.99
CA GLU A 106 0.98 -18.66 -21.67
C GLU A 106 -0.05 -18.45 -20.56
N PHE A 107 -0.95 -17.47 -20.71
CA PHE A 107 -2.06 -17.27 -19.77
C PHE A 107 -2.92 -18.52 -19.60
N LEU A 108 -3.32 -19.17 -20.70
CA LEU A 108 -4.13 -20.38 -20.63
C LEU A 108 -3.40 -21.53 -19.92
N ALA A 109 -2.08 -21.62 -20.08
CA ALA A 109 -1.27 -22.61 -19.37
C ALA A 109 -1.25 -22.33 -17.85
N LEU A 110 -0.99 -21.07 -17.45
CA LEU A 110 -1.02 -20.63 -16.05
C LEU A 110 -2.41 -20.85 -15.43
N TRP A 111 -3.47 -20.51 -16.14
CA TRP A 111 -4.84 -20.71 -15.69
C TRP A 111 -5.19 -22.18 -15.48
N SER A 112 -4.68 -23.07 -16.34
CA SER A 112 -4.84 -24.52 -16.17
C SER A 112 -4.07 -25.10 -14.98
N GLN A 113 -3.11 -24.34 -14.43
CA GLN A 113 -2.28 -24.73 -13.30
C GLN A 113 -2.74 -24.05 -11.99
N GLY A 114 -3.55 -23.00 -12.08
CA GLY A 114 -3.88 -22.14 -10.93
C GLY A 114 -2.71 -21.25 -10.52
N GLU A 115 -1.90 -20.83 -11.49
CA GLU A 115 -0.68 -20.03 -11.30
C GLU A 115 -0.79 -18.67 -12.01
N THR A 116 -1.99 -18.08 -12.06
CA THR A 116 -2.19 -16.74 -12.67
C THR A 116 -1.85 -15.60 -11.71
N ASP A 117 -1.70 -15.92 -10.42
CA ASP A 117 -1.63 -15.00 -9.28
C ASP A 117 -2.90 -14.11 -9.18
N ILE A 118 -4.05 -14.60 -9.64
CA ILE A 118 -5.35 -13.91 -9.56
C ILE A 118 -6.25 -14.76 -8.66
N SER A 119 -6.62 -14.24 -7.48
CA SER A 119 -7.37 -14.98 -6.46
C SER A 119 -8.65 -15.60 -7.01
N GLU A 120 -9.37 -14.87 -7.84
CA GLU A 120 -10.65 -15.31 -8.39
C GLU A 120 -10.49 -16.47 -9.38
N LEU A 121 -9.35 -16.55 -10.08
CA LEU A 121 -9.07 -17.62 -11.03
C LEU A 121 -8.36 -18.81 -10.36
N ASP A 122 -7.56 -18.54 -9.33
CA ASP A 122 -6.67 -19.51 -8.67
C ASP A 122 -7.27 -20.12 -7.40
N ASP A 123 -8.44 -19.67 -6.95
CA ASP A 123 -9.25 -20.23 -5.85
C ASP A 123 -9.35 -21.77 -5.92
N GLU A 124 -8.97 -22.44 -4.84
CA GLU A 124 -9.00 -23.90 -4.72
C GLU A 124 -10.43 -24.46 -4.79
N GLU A 125 -11.42 -23.71 -4.27
CA GLU A 125 -12.82 -24.13 -4.26
C GLU A 125 -13.46 -24.05 -5.66
N ALA A 126 -12.88 -23.25 -6.56
CA ALA A 126 -13.36 -23.03 -7.93
C ALA A 126 -12.45 -23.61 -9.03
N GLY A 127 -11.46 -24.44 -8.67
CA GLY A 127 -10.44 -24.96 -9.58
C GLY A 127 -10.73 -26.35 -10.20
N SER A 128 -11.89 -26.95 -9.95
CA SER A 128 -12.18 -28.35 -10.31
C SER A 128 -12.11 -28.69 -11.82
N GLY A 129 -12.22 -27.69 -12.69
CA GLY A 129 -12.12 -27.79 -14.14
C GLY A 129 -10.73 -27.54 -14.72
N ARG A 130 -9.72 -27.21 -13.90
CA ARG A 130 -8.34 -26.93 -14.35
C ARG A 130 -7.71 -28.11 -15.10
N GLU A 131 -7.93 -29.33 -14.62
CA GLU A 131 -7.47 -30.54 -15.32
C GLU A 131 -8.12 -30.69 -16.71
N ALA A 132 -9.41 -30.32 -16.83
CA ALA A 132 -10.12 -30.35 -18.10
C ALA A 132 -9.58 -29.28 -19.07
N LEU A 133 -9.22 -28.09 -18.58
CA LEU A 133 -8.53 -27.05 -19.36
C LEU A 133 -7.15 -27.55 -19.81
N ALA A 134 -6.35 -28.13 -18.92
CA ALA A 134 -5.04 -28.70 -19.26
C ALA A 134 -5.16 -29.80 -20.36
N ALA A 135 -6.15 -30.68 -20.23
CA ALA A 135 -6.45 -31.71 -21.23
C ALA A 135 -6.90 -31.09 -22.57
N TRP A 136 -7.72 -30.04 -22.53
CA TRP A 136 -8.16 -29.32 -23.72
C TRP A 136 -6.99 -28.67 -24.45
N LEU A 137 -6.07 -28.00 -23.73
CA LEU A 137 -4.86 -27.38 -24.29
C LEU A 137 -3.97 -28.42 -24.96
N LYS A 138 -3.78 -29.57 -24.31
CA LYS A 138 -3.02 -30.70 -24.87
C LYS A 138 -3.66 -31.25 -26.14
N LYS A 139 -4.99 -31.44 -26.16
CA LYS A 139 -5.75 -31.93 -27.31
C LYS A 139 -5.63 -30.97 -28.52
N HIS A 140 -5.67 -29.67 -28.26
CA HIS A 140 -5.57 -28.63 -29.30
C HIS A 140 -4.13 -28.20 -29.61
N LYS A 141 -3.14 -28.83 -28.97
CA LYS A 141 -1.70 -28.58 -29.18
C LYS A 141 -1.31 -27.11 -28.97
N VAL A 142 -1.94 -26.46 -28.00
CA VAL A 142 -1.63 -25.07 -27.63
C VAL A 142 -0.25 -25.04 -26.97
N LYS A 143 0.64 -24.15 -27.42
CA LYS A 143 1.98 -23.98 -26.87
C LYS A 143 2.32 -22.50 -26.81
N ALA A 144 2.78 -22.04 -25.65
CA ALA A 144 3.24 -20.67 -25.48
C ALA A 144 4.41 -20.36 -26.44
N PRO A 145 4.31 -19.27 -27.23
CA PRO A 145 5.45 -18.80 -28.02
C PRO A 145 6.57 -18.33 -27.09
N LYS A 146 7.82 -18.36 -27.59
CA LYS A 146 8.92 -17.66 -26.91
C LYS A 146 8.74 -16.15 -27.12
N ALA A 147 8.01 -15.52 -26.21
CA ALA A 147 7.83 -14.07 -26.18
C ALA A 147 8.97 -13.41 -25.40
N LYS A 148 9.26 -12.14 -25.73
CA LYS A 148 10.01 -11.28 -24.81
C LYS A 148 9.09 -10.88 -23.67
N GLU A 149 9.68 -10.65 -22.50
CA GLU A 149 8.97 -10.08 -21.36
C GLU A 149 8.32 -8.75 -21.77
N PHE A 150 7.02 -8.66 -21.54
CA PHE A 150 6.22 -7.47 -21.77
C PHE A 150 5.85 -6.86 -20.42
N ASP A 151 6.10 -5.57 -20.27
CA ASP A 151 5.68 -4.81 -19.09
C ASP A 151 4.49 -3.93 -19.46
N PHE A 152 3.31 -4.36 -19.00
CA PHE A 152 2.06 -3.68 -19.31
C PHE A 152 1.97 -2.30 -18.64
N SER A 153 2.40 -2.18 -17.38
CA SER A 153 2.35 -0.91 -16.63
C SER A 153 3.26 0.12 -17.30
N ALA A 154 4.47 -0.29 -17.70
CA ALA A 154 5.38 0.52 -18.51
C ALA A 154 4.78 0.98 -19.83
N TRP A 155 4.19 0.01 -20.54
CA TRP A 155 3.59 0.28 -21.82
C TRP A 155 2.40 1.23 -21.67
N LEU A 156 1.65 1.15 -20.57
CA LEU A 156 0.47 1.94 -20.32
C LEU A 156 0.79 3.42 -19.99
N ASP A 157 1.87 3.67 -19.26
CA ASP A 157 2.34 5.02 -18.94
C ASP A 157 2.91 5.75 -20.19
N GLY A 158 3.21 5.00 -21.25
CA GLY A 158 3.82 5.49 -22.47
C GLY A 158 5.26 5.95 -22.28
N ASP A 159 5.97 6.27 -23.37
CA ASP A 159 7.31 6.91 -23.30
C ASP A 159 7.26 8.33 -22.70
N ALA A 160 6.32 8.61 -21.79
CA ALA A 160 6.46 9.67 -20.81
C ALA A 160 7.83 9.44 -20.16
N LYS A 161 8.82 10.23 -20.61
CA LYS A 161 10.08 10.39 -19.88
C LYS A 161 9.65 10.61 -18.45
N ALA A 162 10.00 9.67 -17.56
CA ALA A 162 10.03 9.92 -16.15
C ALA A 162 10.61 11.32 -16.01
N SER A 163 9.82 12.26 -15.45
CA SER A 163 10.26 13.64 -15.32
C SER A 163 11.64 13.59 -14.68
N ALA A 164 12.67 13.96 -15.45
CA ALA A 164 14.07 13.78 -15.09
C ALA A 164 14.51 14.72 -13.94
N THR A 165 13.55 15.20 -13.16
CA THR A 165 13.71 16.12 -12.04
C THR A 165 13.63 15.44 -10.67
N GLN A 166 13.45 14.13 -10.60
CA GLN A 166 13.79 13.39 -9.39
C GLN A 166 14.90 12.40 -9.72
N GLN A 167 16.14 12.87 -9.58
CA GLN A 167 17.26 11.96 -9.30
C GLN A 167 16.79 10.96 -8.25
N PRO A 168 17.15 9.67 -8.34
CA PRO A 168 16.87 8.72 -7.27
C PRO A 168 17.36 9.38 -5.99
N ALA A 169 16.43 9.74 -5.10
CA ALA A 169 16.78 10.40 -3.87
C ALA A 169 17.83 9.51 -3.21
N SER A 170 19.02 10.06 -2.97
CA SER A 170 20.07 9.33 -2.28
C SER A 170 19.46 8.81 -0.98
N ALA A 171 19.55 7.49 -0.76
CA ALA A 171 19.08 6.91 0.48
C ALA A 171 19.65 7.73 1.65
N PRO A 172 18.85 8.04 2.69
CA PRO A 172 19.33 8.82 3.82
C PRO A 172 20.63 8.22 4.35
N THR A 173 21.63 9.07 4.58
CA THR A 173 22.86 8.60 5.21
C THR A 173 22.60 8.42 6.70
N PHE A 174 22.75 7.20 7.18
CA PHE A 174 22.56 6.87 8.60
C PHE A 174 23.89 6.98 9.33
N THR A 175 23.90 7.72 10.44
CA THR A 175 25.02 7.77 11.38
C THR A 175 24.69 6.89 12.59
N PRO A 176 25.35 5.72 12.76
CA PRO A 176 25.02 4.78 13.82
C PRO A 176 25.12 5.36 15.24
N THR A 177 24.19 5.00 16.12
CA THR A 177 24.29 5.28 17.56
C THR A 177 25.16 4.25 18.30
N GLU A 178 25.46 4.51 19.57
CA GLU A 178 26.06 3.49 20.46
C GLU A 178 25.19 2.23 20.60
N VAL A 179 23.87 2.37 20.50
CA VAL A 179 22.93 1.23 20.52
C VAL A 179 23.18 0.32 19.32
N MET A 180 23.27 0.90 18.12
CA MET A 180 23.58 0.16 16.88
C MET A 180 24.93 -0.57 17.00
N ALA A 181 25.92 0.04 17.67
CA ALA A 181 27.22 -0.58 17.94
C ALA A 181 27.18 -1.73 18.98
N LYS A 182 26.14 -1.82 19.82
CA LYS A 182 25.94 -2.90 20.79
C LYS A 182 25.18 -4.10 20.22
N LEU A 183 24.55 -3.96 19.04
CA LEU A 183 23.89 -5.08 18.37
C LEU A 183 24.90 -6.15 17.95
N GLY A 184 24.47 -7.42 18.03
CA GLY A 184 25.22 -8.54 17.47
C GLY A 184 25.40 -8.40 15.95
N PRO A 185 26.38 -9.11 15.37
CA PRO A 185 26.74 -8.95 13.96
C PRO A 185 25.58 -9.22 13.00
N LYS A 186 24.69 -10.18 13.30
CA LYS A 186 23.58 -10.51 12.41
C LYS A 186 22.47 -9.46 12.48
N THR A 187 22.09 -9.03 13.68
CA THR A 187 21.05 -8.00 13.88
C THR A 187 21.53 -6.67 13.32
N ARG A 188 22.81 -6.34 13.47
CA ARG A 188 23.40 -5.14 12.86
C ARG A 188 23.36 -5.19 11.33
N GLN A 189 23.57 -6.37 10.74
CA GLN A 189 23.47 -6.55 9.29
C GLN A 189 22.03 -6.34 8.81
N VAL A 190 21.01 -6.85 9.53
CA VAL A 190 19.59 -6.55 9.27
C VAL A 190 19.34 -5.04 9.36
N ALA A 191 19.79 -4.40 10.44
CA ALA A 191 19.59 -2.97 10.63
C ALA A 191 20.27 -2.11 9.54
N SER A 192 21.39 -2.57 8.97
CA SER A 192 22.10 -1.83 7.92
C SER A 192 21.35 -1.72 6.58
N VAL A 193 20.38 -2.61 6.34
CA VAL A 193 19.57 -2.61 5.12
C VAL A 193 18.26 -1.84 5.27
N LEU A 194 17.86 -1.45 6.48
CA LEU A 194 16.67 -0.63 6.72
C LEU A 194 16.78 0.75 6.09
N GLY A 195 15.64 1.25 5.59
CA GLY A 195 15.54 2.54 4.92
C GLY A 195 16.24 2.59 3.56
N ARG A 196 16.88 1.50 3.13
CA ARG A 196 17.47 1.38 1.80
C ARG A 196 16.44 0.86 0.80
N ARG A 197 16.66 1.23 -0.47
CA ARG A 197 15.86 0.74 -1.59
C ARG A 197 16.17 -0.71 -1.89
N ALA A 198 15.16 -1.45 -2.34
CA ALA A 198 15.27 -2.86 -2.72
C ALA A 198 16.33 -3.11 -3.80
N ASP A 199 16.55 -2.14 -4.69
CA ASP A 199 17.55 -2.21 -5.76
C ASP A 199 18.97 -1.79 -5.32
N SER A 200 19.16 -1.40 -4.06
CA SER A 200 20.49 -1.07 -3.57
C SER A 200 21.38 -2.32 -3.52
N PRO A 201 22.66 -2.21 -3.90
CA PRO A 201 23.59 -3.35 -3.88
C PRO A 201 23.64 -4.06 -2.53
N GLU A 202 23.53 -3.30 -1.43
CA GLU A 202 23.55 -3.85 -0.08
C GLU A 202 22.30 -4.67 0.24
N VAL A 203 21.12 -4.22 -0.18
CA VAL A 203 19.87 -4.99 0.02
C VAL A 203 19.86 -6.23 -0.86
N ILE A 204 20.27 -6.11 -2.13
CA ILE A 204 20.38 -7.25 -3.05
C ILE A 204 21.31 -8.30 -2.45
N ALA A 205 22.54 -7.93 -2.11
CA ALA A 205 23.53 -8.85 -1.55
C ALA A 205 23.01 -9.53 -0.26
N TYR A 206 22.40 -8.77 0.64
CA TYR A 206 21.83 -9.34 1.85
C TYR A 206 20.72 -10.35 1.55
N VAL A 207 19.75 -10.00 0.72
CA VAL A 207 18.60 -10.86 0.41
C VAL A 207 19.01 -12.10 -0.38
N THR A 208 19.86 -11.96 -1.39
CA THR A 208 20.22 -13.07 -2.28
C THR A 208 21.33 -13.94 -1.72
N GLU A 209 22.38 -13.35 -1.15
CA GLU A 209 23.58 -14.10 -0.71
C GLU A 209 23.48 -14.56 0.73
N VAL A 210 22.88 -13.75 1.63
CA VAL A 210 22.78 -14.08 3.06
C VAL A 210 21.51 -14.86 3.35
N LEU A 211 20.35 -14.37 2.88
CA LEU A 211 19.05 -15.02 3.15
C LEU A 211 18.72 -16.14 2.14
N GLY A 212 19.40 -16.20 1.00
CA GLY A 212 19.11 -17.16 -0.07
C GLY A 212 17.72 -16.96 -0.70
N LYS A 213 17.23 -15.72 -0.72
CA LYS A 213 15.91 -15.34 -1.22
C LYS A 213 16.02 -14.54 -2.50
N LYS A 214 14.90 -14.39 -3.20
CA LYS A 214 14.78 -13.46 -4.31
C LYS A 214 14.11 -12.19 -3.80
N LEU A 215 14.56 -11.05 -4.30
CA LEU A 215 13.79 -9.83 -4.14
C LEU A 215 12.53 -9.92 -5.01
N PRO A 216 11.38 -9.49 -4.51
CA PRO A 216 10.17 -9.37 -5.31
C PRO A 216 10.43 -8.40 -6.47
N ALA A 217 10.03 -8.81 -7.68
CA ALA A 217 10.28 -8.05 -8.90
C ALA A 217 9.47 -6.74 -8.93
N SER A 218 8.31 -6.70 -8.28
CA SER A 218 7.45 -5.53 -8.12
C SER A 218 6.43 -5.76 -7.00
N THR A 219 5.83 -4.68 -6.53
CA THR A 219 4.58 -4.67 -5.74
C THR A 219 3.47 -4.01 -6.58
N SER A 220 2.23 -4.02 -6.10
CA SER A 220 1.09 -3.29 -6.69
C SER A 220 0.65 -2.14 -5.77
N GLU A 221 -0.22 -1.24 -6.26
CA GLU A 221 -0.79 -0.14 -5.46
C GLU A 221 -1.58 -0.64 -4.25
N ASN A 222 -2.11 -1.87 -4.30
CA ASN A 222 -2.91 -2.47 -3.24
C ASN A 222 -2.09 -3.36 -2.29
N ASN A 223 -0.88 -3.75 -2.72
CA ASN A 223 0.14 -4.35 -1.87
C ASN A 223 1.17 -3.29 -1.53
N ASP A 224 0.78 -2.32 -0.70
CA ASP A 224 1.64 -1.23 -0.19
C ASP A 224 2.98 -1.75 0.41
N SER A 225 3.03 -3.04 0.75
CA SER A 225 4.25 -3.74 1.09
C SER A 225 4.29 -5.20 0.62
N VAL A 226 5.50 -5.76 0.58
CA VAL A 226 5.76 -7.19 0.30
C VAL A 226 6.79 -7.72 1.28
N ASN A 227 6.59 -8.97 1.73
CA ASN A 227 7.48 -9.58 2.71
C ASN A 227 8.51 -10.50 2.05
N VAL A 228 9.75 -10.41 2.49
CA VAL A 228 10.80 -11.40 2.25
C VAL A 228 11.01 -12.17 3.55
N SER A 229 10.36 -13.34 3.64
CA SER A 229 10.46 -14.20 4.81
C SER A 229 11.62 -15.20 4.70
N ALA A 230 12.53 -15.17 5.68
CA ALA A 230 13.65 -16.09 5.82
C ALA A 230 13.68 -16.74 7.23
N PRO A 231 12.74 -17.66 7.53
CA PRO A 231 12.59 -18.23 8.89
C PRO A 231 13.86 -18.92 9.42
N LYS A 232 14.65 -19.56 8.55
CA LYS A 232 15.93 -20.21 8.91
C LYS A 232 16.97 -19.23 9.45
N HIS A 233 16.86 -17.96 9.06
CA HIS A 233 17.73 -16.87 9.52
C HIS A 233 17.08 -16.05 10.63
N GLY A 234 15.83 -16.36 11.00
CA GLY A 234 15.05 -15.59 11.98
C GLY A 234 14.80 -14.15 11.55
N VAL A 235 14.62 -13.90 10.25
CA VAL A 235 14.41 -12.56 9.70
C VAL A 235 13.23 -12.59 8.75
N GLU A 236 12.38 -11.58 8.85
CA GLU A 236 11.36 -11.25 7.86
C GLU A 236 11.44 -9.76 7.56
N LEU A 237 11.70 -9.41 6.31
CA LEU A 237 11.80 -8.02 5.86
C LEU A 237 10.47 -7.61 5.22
N VAL A 238 9.99 -6.43 5.55
CA VAL A 238 8.88 -5.76 4.88
C VAL A 238 9.46 -4.71 3.96
N LEU A 239 9.13 -4.80 2.69
CA LEU A 239 9.48 -3.79 1.71
C LEU A 239 8.25 -2.97 1.36
N SER A 240 8.26 -1.66 1.64
CA SER A 240 7.14 -0.74 1.47
C SER A 240 7.45 0.43 0.55
N HIS A 241 6.44 0.92 -0.17
CA HIS A 241 6.54 2.11 -1.03
C HIS A 241 6.28 3.41 -0.30
N ASP A 242 5.57 3.33 0.81
CA ASP A 242 5.03 4.49 1.49
C ASP A 242 5.54 4.50 2.93
N ILE A 243 6.72 5.09 3.12
CA ILE A 243 7.22 5.43 4.44
C ILE A 243 6.79 6.87 4.71
N LEU A 244 5.85 7.06 5.63
CA LEU A 244 5.30 8.37 6.00
C LEU A 244 6.29 9.19 6.84
N HIS A 245 7.35 9.62 6.17
CA HIS A 245 8.45 10.37 6.76
C HIS A 245 9.17 11.17 5.66
N ASP A 246 9.45 12.45 5.91
CA ASP A 246 9.97 13.38 4.89
C ASP A 246 11.33 12.98 4.32
N ALA A 247 12.18 12.34 5.13
CA ALA A 247 13.48 11.82 4.68
C ALA A 247 13.37 10.65 3.67
N PHE A 248 12.18 10.04 3.53
CA PHE A 248 11.92 8.94 2.62
C PHE A 248 10.91 9.42 1.57
N PRO A 249 11.38 10.13 0.54
CA PRO A 249 10.49 10.65 -0.48
C PRO A 249 9.79 9.51 -1.22
N PRO A 250 8.57 9.74 -1.72
CA PRO A 250 7.88 8.75 -2.53
C PRO A 250 8.76 8.41 -3.73
N ILE A 251 8.95 7.12 -3.98
CA ILE A 251 9.68 6.67 -5.16
C ILE A 251 8.73 6.76 -6.34
N PRO A 252 9.11 7.47 -7.42
CA PRO A 252 8.28 7.54 -8.62
C PRO A 252 7.94 6.13 -9.09
N LYS A 253 6.66 5.92 -9.40
CA LYS A 253 6.22 4.70 -10.07
C LYS A 253 6.97 4.64 -11.40
N THR A 254 7.61 3.52 -11.69
CA THR A 254 8.28 3.32 -12.98
C THR A 254 7.77 2.08 -13.67
N ALA A 255 7.89 2.12 -14.99
CA ALA A 255 7.83 1.05 -15.97
C ALA A 255 8.68 -0.22 -15.68
N LYS A 256 9.28 -0.38 -14.49
CA LYS A 256 10.14 -1.54 -14.18
C LYS A 256 9.98 -2.06 -12.76
N SER A 257 8.94 -1.64 -12.06
CA SER A 257 8.60 -1.89 -10.65
C SER A 257 8.53 -0.61 -9.84
N PHE A 258 7.65 -0.66 -8.84
CA PHE A 258 7.84 0.13 -7.65
C PHE A 258 9.07 -0.45 -6.94
N ILE A 259 10.11 0.34 -6.71
CA ILE A 259 11.28 -0.12 -5.96
C ILE A 259 11.04 0.26 -4.50
N PRO A 260 10.68 -0.67 -3.60
CA PRO A 260 10.32 -0.32 -2.23
C PRO A 260 11.55 0.03 -1.40
N TYR A 261 11.32 0.66 -0.25
CA TYR A 261 12.27 0.72 0.84
C TYR A 261 12.10 -0.50 1.75
N VAL A 262 13.19 -1.01 2.33
CA VAL A 262 13.09 -1.93 3.46
C VAL A 262 12.60 -1.12 4.67
N SER A 263 11.31 -1.20 4.99
CA SER A 263 10.67 -0.37 6.02
C SER A 263 10.72 -1.01 7.40
N THR A 264 10.56 -2.33 7.46
CA THR A 264 10.46 -3.07 8.72
C THR A 264 11.22 -4.38 8.62
N ALA A 265 11.78 -4.84 9.72
CA ALA A 265 12.30 -6.18 9.85
C ALA A 265 11.87 -6.78 11.19
N TRP A 266 11.18 -7.92 11.15
CA TRP A 266 10.96 -8.73 12.35
C TRP A 266 12.15 -9.66 12.56
N VAL A 267 12.70 -9.59 13.76
CA VAL A 267 13.80 -10.45 14.20
C VAL A 267 13.25 -11.52 15.13
N ARG A 268 13.60 -12.77 14.87
CA ARG A 268 13.10 -13.95 15.58
C ARG A 268 14.25 -14.72 16.22
N PRO A 269 14.00 -15.61 17.21
CA PRO A 269 15.04 -16.37 17.90
C PRO A 269 16.01 -17.15 16.99
N ALA A 270 15.56 -17.55 15.80
CA ALA A 270 16.37 -18.24 14.81
C ALA A 270 17.54 -17.40 14.25
N ILE A 271 17.59 -16.09 14.52
CA ILE A 271 18.78 -15.27 14.23
C ILE A 271 20.02 -15.78 14.99
N GLY A 272 19.82 -16.42 16.14
CA GLY A 272 20.87 -17.12 16.88
C GLY A 272 21.79 -16.20 17.69
N GLU A 273 21.34 -14.99 18.01
CA GLU A 273 21.99 -14.05 18.93
C GLU A 273 20.95 -13.29 19.75
N ASN A 274 21.31 -12.83 20.95
CA ASN A 274 20.46 -11.98 21.77
C ASN A 274 20.52 -10.53 21.23
N VAL A 275 19.38 -9.83 21.30
CA VAL A 275 19.29 -8.43 20.88
C VAL A 275 19.45 -7.54 22.10
N LEU A 276 20.45 -6.66 22.09
CA LEU A 276 20.81 -5.80 23.24
C LEU A 276 21.01 -6.57 24.56
N GLY A 277 21.41 -7.84 24.47
CA GLY A 277 21.60 -8.72 25.62
C GLY A 277 20.33 -9.39 26.15
N VAL A 278 19.14 -9.05 25.62
CA VAL A 278 17.87 -9.64 26.04
C VAL A 278 17.76 -11.09 25.56
N PRO A 279 17.53 -12.06 26.46
CA PRO A 279 17.35 -13.46 26.08
C PRO A 279 15.96 -13.68 25.45
N TRP A 280 15.91 -14.37 24.31
CA TRP A 280 14.66 -14.73 23.64
C TRP A 280 13.67 -15.55 24.48
N LYS A 281 14.18 -16.21 25.53
CA LYS A 281 13.39 -17.03 26.46
C LYS A 281 13.08 -16.29 27.77
N ALA A 282 13.19 -14.97 27.79
CA ALA A 282 12.76 -14.18 28.93
C ALA A 282 11.31 -14.54 29.27
N LYS A 283 11.03 -14.75 30.55
CA LYS A 283 9.72 -15.22 31.02
C LYS A 283 8.88 -14.12 31.66
N SER A 284 9.45 -12.93 31.85
CA SER A 284 8.76 -11.82 32.46
C SER A 284 9.34 -10.47 32.01
N GLU A 285 8.55 -9.42 32.17
CA GLU A 285 8.93 -8.03 31.92
C GLU A 285 10.14 -7.62 32.77
N GLU A 286 10.25 -8.12 34.01
CA GLU A 286 11.36 -7.80 34.92
C GLU A 286 12.69 -8.36 34.42
N GLU A 287 12.69 -9.51 33.73
CA GLU A 287 13.90 -10.06 33.12
C GLU A 287 14.39 -9.17 31.97
N VAL A 288 13.49 -8.64 31.15
CA VAL A 288 13.82 -7.68 30.09
C VAL A 288 14.29 -6.35 30.70
N SER A 289 13.58 -5.86 31.71
CA SER A 289 13.88 -4.59 32.38
C SER A 289 15.23 -4.58 33.10
N LYS A 290 15.71 -5.74 33.59
CA LYS A 290 17.05 -5.86 34.18
C LYS A 290 18.17 -5.58 33.16
N VAL A 291 17.91 -5.83 31.88
CA VAL A 291 18.88 -5.64 30.80
C VAL A 291 18.74 -4.26 30.17
N LEU A 292 17.51 -3.83 29.87
CA LEU A 292 17.24 -2.60 29.12
C LEU A 292 16.92 -1.38 29.99
N GLY A 293 16.68 -1.57 31.28
CA GLY A 293 16.08 -0.56 32.15
C GLY A 293 14.56 -0.55 32.08
N PRO A 294 13.88 0.46 32.67
CA PRO A 294 12.42 0.56 32.61
C PRO A 294 11.93 0.69 31.15
N PRO A 295 10.71 0.21 30.84
CA PRO A 295 10.14 0.32 29.50
C PRO A 295 10.03 1.79 29.06
N THR A 296 10.19 2.03 27.76
CA THR A 296 9.95 3.34 27.15
C THR A 296 8.49 3.75 27.30
N GLY A 297 7.59 2.79 27.19
CA GLY A 297 6.16 3.01 27.39
C GLY A 297 5.38 1.71 27.43
N ARG A 298 4.05 1.85 27.42
CA ARG A 298 3.11 0.74 27.28
C ARG A 298 2.10 1.05 26.20
N ARG A 299 1.64 0.01 25.50
CA ARG A 299 0.54 0.11 24.53
C ARG A 299 -0.52 -0.95 24.83
N ALA A 300 -1.71 -0.73 24.30
CA ALA A 300 -2.78 -1.70 24.33
C ALA A 300 -2.36 -2.94 23.51
N GLY A 301 -2.73 -4.14 23.94
CA GLY A 301 -2.44 -5.37 23.19
C GLY A 301 -3.24 -5.41 21.88
N PHE A 302 -4.44 -4.83 21.92
CA PHE A 302 -5.32 -4.68 20.76
C PHE A 302 -5.85 -3.24 20.63
N THR A 303 -6.24 -2.84 19.41
CA THR A 303 -6.65 -1.46 19.09
C THR A 303 -7.93 -0.99 19.79
N ASP A 304 -8.76 -1.93 20.22
CA ASP A 304 -10.02 -1.73 20.93
C ASP A 304 -9.87 -1.69 22.46
N GLU A 305 -8.70 -2.05 22.98
CA GLU A 305 -8.39 -1.95 24.40
C GLU A 305 -8.00 -0.51 24.79
N ASP A 306 -8.47 -0.07 25.95
CA ASP A 306 -8.15 1.26 26.49
C ASP A 306 -7.01 1.22 27.52
N GLU A 307 -6.72 0.06 28.13
CA GLU A 307 -5.63 -0.07 29.11
C GLU A 307 -4.33 -0.53 28.43
N PRO A 308 -3.24 0.26 28.51
CA PRO A 308 -1.96 -0.13 27.93
C PRO A 308 -1.24 -1.14 28.81
N THR A 309 -1.26 -2.41 28.41
CA THR A 309 -0.70 -3.55 29.17
C THR A 309 0.68 -3.97 28.67
N VAL A 310 0.93 -3.89 27.36
CA VAL A 310 2.12 -4.42 26.70
C VAL A 310 3.30 -3.46 26.85
N ALA A 311 4.39 -3.92 27.47
CA ALA A 311 5.59 -3.13 27.70
C ALA A 311 6.53 -3.15 26.48
N TYR A 312 7.06 -1.98 26.13
CA TYR A 312 8.00 -1.85 25.01
C TYR A 312 9.18 -0.93 25.33
N TRP A 313 10.32 -1.19 24.68
CA TRP A 313 11.56 -0.43 24.73
C TRP A 313 11.95 0.00 23.32
N VAL A 314 12.02 1.31 23.08
CA VAL A 314 12.45 1.87 21.79
C VAL A 314 13.84 2.46 21.91
N HIS A 315 14.70 2.13 20.96
CA HIS A 315 16.05 2.68 20.86
C HIS A 315 16.34 3.19 19.44
N ALA A 316 16.78 4.45 19.33
CA ALA A 316 17.25 4.99 18.06
C ALA A 316 18.55 4.29 17.62
N LEU A 317 18.59 3.84 16.37
CA LEU A 317 19.73 3.18 15.75
C LEU A 317 20.63 4.14 14.97
N ASP A 318 20.10 5.29 14.59
CA ASP A 318 20.88 6.39 14.02
C ASP A 318 20.66 7.71 14.77
N SER A 319 21.61 8.65 14.61
CA SER A 319 21.59 9.93 15.30
C SER A 319 20.50 10.90 14.82
N ALA A 320 19.92 10.66 13.64
CA ALA A 320 18.81 11.45 13.11
C ALA A 320 17.44 10.92 13.57
N GLY A 321 17.41 9.72 14.18
CA GLY A 321 16.20 9.06 14.66
C GLY A 321 15.34 8.48 13.53
N TYR A 322 15.91 8.17 12.37
CA TYR A 322 15.17 7.59 11.24
C TYR A 322 14.96 6.10 11.40
N LEU A 323 15.90 5.41 12.04
CA LEU A 323 15.87 3.98 12.29
C LEU A 323 15.73 3.74 13.79
N GLU A 324 14.86 2.81 14.15
CA GLU A 324 14.64 2.42 15.53
C GLU A 324 14.59 0.91 15.69
N LEU A 325 14.94 0.47 16.89
CA LEU A 325 14.77 -0.89 17.36
C LEU A 325 13.76 -0.86 18.49
N GLU A 326 12.76 -1.70 18.36
CA GLU A 326 11.76 -1.95 19.39
C GLU A 326 11.92 -3.37 19.92
N VAL A 327 12.01 -3.49 21.25
CA VAL A 327 11.81 -4.75 21.96
C VAL A 327 10.47 -4.63 22.66
N GLU A 328 9.63 -5.64 22.54
CA GLU A 328 8.36 -5.71 23.25
C GLU A 328 8.26 -7.04 24.03
N PHE A 329 7.54 -7.00 25.14
CA PHE A 329 7.21 -8.19 25.91
C PHE A 329 5.69 -8.31 26.08
N ASP A 330 5.13 -9.33 25.44
CA ASP A 330 3.74 -9.79 25.59
C ASP A 330 3.74 -11.32 25.61
N ASP A 331 3.81 -11.88 26.82
CA ASP A 331 4.10 -13.29 27.14
C ASP A 331 5.42 -13.88 26.54
N SER A 332 6.05 -13.15 25.63
CA SER A 332 7.24 -13.50 24.89
C SER A 332 7.92 -12.24 24.33
N VAL A 333 9.21 -12.36 24.02
CA VAL A 333 9.99 -11.24 23.44
C VAL A 333 9.73 -11.15 21.94
N SER A 334 9.26 -9.99 21.49
CA SER A 334 9.23 -9.59 20.09
C SER A 334 10.31 -8.53 19.85
N VAL A 335 10.97 -8.60 18.68
CA VAL A 335 11.95 -7.60 18.27
C VAL A 335 11.62 -7.14 16.85
N THR A 336 11.48 -5.83 16.72
CA THR A 336 11.18 -5.18 15.46
C THR A 336 12.22 -4.10 15.21
N LEU A 337 12.76 -4.06 14.00
CA LEU A 337 13.56 -2.94 13.53
C LEU A 337 12.73 -2.19 12.49
N THR A 338 12.60 -0.88 12.62
CA THR A 338 11.73 -0.07 11.75
C THR A 338 12.45 1.17 11.25
N VAL A 339 12.11 1.58 10.04
CA VAL A 339 12.19 2.98 9.66
C VAL A 339 11.04 3.69 10.37
N ARG A 340 11.37 4.70 11.17
CA ARG A 340 10.40 5.49 11.92
C ARG A 340 9.49 6.22 10.94
N GLY A 341 8.27 5.72 10.81
CA GLY A 341 7.19 6.36 10.06
C GLY A 341 6.28 7.17 10.97
N SER A 342 5.38 7.93 10.36
CA SER A 342 4.20 8.47 11.02
C SER A 342 2.97 7.61 10.76
N GLY A 343 1.91 7.81 11.53
CA GLY A 343 0.60 7.28 11.19
C GLY A 343 -0.08 8.19 10.16
N ASP A 344 -0.63 7.61 9.09
CA ASP A 344 -1.56 8.32 8.21
C ASP A 344 -2.84 8.68 8.96
N LEU A 345 -3.22 9.95 9.01
CA LEU A 345 -4.54 10.36 9.48
C LEU A 345 -5.55 10.50 8.33
N ALA A 346 -5.08 10.84 7.13
CA ALA A 346 -5.92 10.97 5.94
C ALA A 346 -5.06 10.95 4.65
N ARG A 347 -4.92 9.78 4.02
CA ARG A 347 -4.18 9.56 2.75
C ARG A 347 -4.71 10.37 1.59
N TYR A 348 -6.04 10.49 1.51
CA TYR A 348 -6.75 11.20 0.44
C TYR A 348 -7.51 12.38 1.05
N PRO A 349 -6.84 13.51 1.32
CA PRO A 349 -7.49 14.65 1.94
C PRO A 349 -8.70 15.13 1.15
N ASP A 350 -9.77 15.43 1.88
CA ASP A 350 -10.96 16.04 1.33
C ASP A 350 -11.29 17.35 2.06
N VAL A 351 -12.50 17.85 1.84
CA VAL A 351 -13.00 19.07 2.50
C VAL A 351 -13.02 18.95 4.03
N THR A 352 -13.24 17.75 4.59
CA THR A 352 -13.24 17.53 6.04
C THR A 352 -11.81 17.64 6.61
N THR A 353 -10.81 17.15 5.86
CA THR A 353 -9.39 17.33 6.21
C THR A 353 -9.01 18.80 6.15
N GLY A 354 -9.41 19.54 5.11
CA GLY A 354 -9.18 20.99 4.99
C GLY A 354 -9.77 21.76 6.18
N LEU A 355 -11.04 21.48 6.53
CA LEU A 355 -11.72 22.08 7.68
C LEU A 355 -10.97 21.80 8.99
N PHE A 356 -10.54 20.55 9.21
CA PHE A 356 -9.77 20.20 10.40
C PHE A 356 -8.42 20.92 10.43
N VAL A 357 -7.69 20.98 9.32
CA VAL A 357 -6.39 21.67 9.24
C VAL A 357 -6.54 23.17 9.53
N GLY A 358 -7.56 23.83 8.97
CA GLY A 358 -7.86 25.23 9.28
C GLY A 358 -8.13 25.44 10.77
N TYR A 359 -8.99 24.60 11.37
CA TYR A 359 -9.24 24.59 12.80
C TYR A 359 -7.94 24.36 13.62
N ALA A 360 -7.17 23.34 13.27
CA ALA A 360 -5.96 22.92 13.97
C ALA A 360 -4.87 24.00 13.98
N VAL A 361 -4.70 24.74 12.87
CA VAL A 361 -3.80 25.92 12.84
C VAL A 361 -4.26 26.96 13.86
N THR A 362 -5.56 27.32 13.87
CA THR A 362 -6.07 28.39 14.76
C THR A 362 -6.08 28.01 16.24
N ARG A 363 -6.02 26.71 16.56
CA ARG A 363 -5.96 26.18 17.94
C ARG A 363 -4.57 25.70 18.35
N GLY A 364 -3.57 25.88 17.48
CA GLY A 364 -2.20 25.48 17.73
C GLY A 364 -2.02 23.97 17.91
N LEU A 365 -2.83 23.14 17.24
CA LEU A 365 -2.73 21.68 17.31
C LEU A 365 -1.70 21.11 16.32
N LEU A 366 -1.37 21.83 15.24
CA LEU A 366 -0.31 21.47 14.31
C LEU A 366 1.07 21.84 14.84
N ASP A 367 2.06 21.01 14.53
CA ASP A 367 3.46 21.38 14.63
C ASP A 367 3.86 22.20 13.40
N THR A 368 3.89 23.53 13.57
CA THR A 368 4.22 24.45 12.47
C THR A 368 5.67 24.34 12.01
N SER A 369 6.57 23.76 12.83
CA SER A 369 7.97 23.56 12.45
C SER A 369 8.14 22.54 11.33
N ARG A 370 7.13 21.68 11.12
CA ARG A 370 7.06 20.70 10.01
C ARG A 370 6.82 21.34 8.64
N PHE A 371 6.46 22.63 8.59
CA PHE A 371 6.15 23.32 7.34
C PHE A 371 7.11 24.50 7.09
N PRO A 372 8.44 24.28 7.07
CA PRO A 372 9.43 25.36 6.99
C PRO A 372 9.34 26.17 5.69
N ALA A 373 8.77 25.59 4.62
CA ALA A 373 8.54 26.27 3.35
C ALA A 373 7.24 27.11 3.31
N HIS A 374 6.34 26.95 4.29
CA HIS A 374 5.00 27.58 4.28
C HIS A 374 4.66 28.48 5.49
N PRO A 375 5.61 29.20 6.14
CA PRO A 375 5.30 30.01 7.32
C PRO A 375 4.33 31.17 7.02
N ALA A 376 4.40 31.74 5.82
CA ALA A 376 3.49 32.81 5.38
C ALA A 376 2.05 32.30 5.20
N LEU A 377 1.88 31.10 4.63
CA LEU A 377 0.57 30.47 4.47
C LEU A 377 -0.04 30.11 5.82
N LEU A 378 0.74 29.50 6.72
CA LEU A 378 0.32 29.23 8.10
C LEU A 378 -0.13 30.50 8.83
N THR A 379 0.59 31.62 8.66
CA THR A 379 0.21 32.92 9.23
C THR A 379 -1.12 33.43 8.65
N ARG A 380 -1.31 33.32 7.34
CA ARG A 380 -2.59 33.69 6.69
C ARG A 380 -3.74 32.84 7.20
N ILE A 381 -3.57 31.52 7.34
CA ILE A 381 -4.61 30.63 7.89
C ILE A 381 -4.91 31.00 9.34
N ALA A 382 -3.89 31.24 10.17
CA ALA A 382 -4.08 31.68 11.56
C ALA A 382 -4.88 33.00 11.65
N ARG A 383 -4.71 33.90 10.67
CA ARG A 383 -5.46 35.16 10.54
C ARG A 383 -6.79 35.04 9.80
N ARG A 384 -7.14 33.83 9.35
CA ARG A 384 -8.35 33.56 8.56
C ARG A 384 -8.38 34.21 7.18
N GLU A 385 -7.21 34.42 6.59
CA GLU A 385 -7.00 35.02 5.26
C GLU A 385 -6.73 33.95 4.16
N ALA A 386 -6.66 32.68 4.55
CA ALA A 386 -6.48 31.51 3.69
C ALA A 386 -7.23 30.32 4.30
N GLN A 387 -7.61 29.33 3.48
CA GLN A 387 -8.29 28.10 3.95
C GLN A 387 -7.30 27.01 4.37
N GLY A 388 -7.75 26.04 5.17
CA GLY A 388 -6.93 24.90 5.56
C GLY A 388 -6.58 24.01 4.36
N SER A 389 -7.50 23.86 3.42
CA SER A 389 -7.32 23.13 2.17
C SER A 389 -6.21 23.70 1.29
N GLU A 390 -5.87 24.99 1.41
CA GLU A 390 -4.69 25.57 0.73
C GLU A 390 -3.39 24.98 1.26
N LEU A 391 -3.25 24.82 2.58
CA LEU A 391 -2.07 24.19 3.19
C LEU A 391 -2.00 22.71 2.84
N VAL A 392 -3.14 22.00 2.89
CA VAL A 392 -3.22 20.59 2.50
C VAL A 392 -2.69 20.39 1.08
N LYS A 393 -3.18 21.18 0.11
CA LYS A 393 -2.77 21.09 -1.29
C LYS A 393 -1.29 21.41 -1.52
N GLN A 394 -0.73 22.36 -0.77
CA GLN A 394 0.63 22.86 -1.00
C GLN A 394 1.71 22.12 -0.21
N ALA A 395 1.37 21.64 0.99
CA ALA A 395 2.35 21.17 1.96
C ALA A 395 2.10 19.73 2.46
N MET A 396 0.96 19.12 2.11
CA MET A 396 0.60 17.76 2.52
C MET A 396 0.21 16.89 1.30
N PRO A 397 1.06 16.79 0.26
CA PRO A 397 0.73 16.06 -0.97
C PRO A 397 0.55 14.55 -0.76
N ARG A 398 1.00 14.02 0.37
CA ARG A 398 0.90 12.61 0.78
C ARG A 398 -0.10 12.39 1.92
N GLY A 399 -1.01 13.34 2.11
CA GLY A 399 -2.00 13.28 3.18
C GLY A 399 -1.57 13.95 4.48
N LEU A 400 -2.49 13.94 5.45
CA LEU A 400 -2.26 14.44 6.80
C LEU A 400 -1.70 13.31 7.67
N TRP A 401 -0.58 13.53 8.35
CA TRP A 401 0.07 12.53 9.19
C TRP A 401 0.01 12.92 10.67
N ALA A 402 0.17 11.93 11.55
CA ALA A 402 0.17 12.16 13.00
C ALA A 402 1.32 13.10 13.44
N ASN A 403 2.48 13.04 12.80
CA ASN A 403 3.63 13.91 13.10
C ASN A 403 3.52 15.33 12.53
N HIS A 404 2.47 15.64 11.76
CA HIS A 404 2.11 17.03 11.43
C HIS A 404 1.46 17.73 12.63
N LEU A 405 1.01 16.97 13.62
CA LEU A 405 0.50 17.49 14.89
C LEU A 405 1.65 17.77 15.85
N ARG A 406 1.39 18.57 16.87
CA ARG A 406 2.34 18.70 17.99
C ARG A 406 2.67 17.34 18.60
N ASP A 407 3.87 17.25 19.17
CA ASP A 407 4.37 16.07 19.85
C ASP A 407 3.65 15.86 21.19
N GLU A 408 2.43 15.34 21.09
CA GLU A 408 1.52 15.03 22.19
C GLU A 408 0.86 13.68 21.90
N PRO A 409 1.41 12.56 22.42
CA PRO A 409 0.96 11.21 22.05
C PRO A 409 -0.54 10.97 22.25
N ALA A 410 -1.13 11.53 23.30
CA ALA A 410 -2.57 11.40 23.57
C ALA A 410 -3.42 12.12 22.51
N LEU A 411 -2.96 13.26 21.97
CA LEU A 411 -3.63 13.96 20.87
C LEU A 411 -3.55 13.14 19.58
N GLN A 412 -2.37 12.61 19.26
CA GLN A 412 -2.14 11.82 18.05
C GLN A 412 -2.99 10.55 18.05
N THR A 413 -3.06 9.83 19.18
CA THR A 413 -3.93 8.66 19.35
C THR A 413 -5.41 9.01 19.23
N LEU A 414 -5.86 10.11 19.83
CA LEU A 414 -7.26 10.55 19.72
C LEU A 414 -7.62 10.87 18.27
N LEU A 415 -6.75 11.60 17.56
CA LEU A 415 -6.99 11.96 16.16
C LEU A 415 -6.94 10.74 15.26
N TRP A 416 -6.01 9.80 15.48
CA TRP A 416 -6.00 8.53 14.78
C TRP A 416 -7.36 7.82 14.90
N ARG A 417 -7.85 7.62 16.13
CA ARG A 417 -9.16 6.98 16.36
C ARG A 417 -10.30 7.74 15.67
N TRP A 418 -10.28 9.07 15.73
CA TRP A 418 -11.31 9.94 15.17
C TRP A 418 -11.34 9.97 13.63
N PHE A 419 -10.19 9.88 12.97
CA PHE A 419 -10.13 9.79 11.51
C PHE A 419 -10.49 8.38 11.00
N HIS A 420 -10.20 7.32 11.77
CA HIS A 420 -10.37 5.91 11.35
C HIS A 420 -11.64 5.22 11.86
N ASN A 421 -12.61 5.95 12.42
CA ASN A 421 -13.86 5.38 12.94
C ASN A 421 -13.62 4.28 13.99
N MET A 422 -12.72 4.53 14.95
CA MET A 422 -12.40 3.58 16.02
C MET A 422 -13.02 4.03 17.35
N ASN A 423 -13.46 3.08 18.18
CA ASN A 423 -14.04 3.32 19.51
C ASN A 423 -15.16 4.38 19.50
N ASP A 424 -16.07 4.29 18.52
CA ASP A 424 -17.19 5.22 18.32
C ASP A 424 -16.79 6.68 18.02
N LEU A 425 -15.51 6.94 17.76
CA LEU A 425 -14.98 8.25 17.37
C LEU A 425 -14.87 8.33 15.86
N TRP A 426 -15.60 9.26 15.25
CA TRP A 426 -15.54 9.45 13.81
C TRP A 426 -15.82 10.88 13.40
N ILE A 427 -14.90 11.47 12.63
CA ILE A 427 -15.02 12.81 12.05
C ILE A 427 -16.35 12.97 11.29
N THR A 428 -16.71 12.02 10.42
CA THR A 428 -17.95 12.07 9.64
C THR A 428 -19.19 12.12 10.54
N LYS A 429 -19.24 11.27 11.58
CA LYS A 429 -20.36 11.24 12.55
C LYS A 429 -20.50 12.57 13.28
N ASP A 430 -19.40 13.20 13.63
CA ASP A 430 -19.40 14.49 14.31
C ASP A 430 -19.78 15.64 13.37
N LEU A 431 -19.22 15.69 12.16
CA LEU A 431 -19.56 16.72 11.17
C LEU A 431 -21.01 16.59 10.68
N ILE A 432 -21.58 15.38 10.59
CA ILE A 432 -23.01 15.19 10.29
C ILE A 432 -23.90 15.86 11.35
N LYS A 433 -23.53 15.84 12.64
CA LYS A 433 -24.30 16.54 13.68
C LYS A 433 -24.32 18.05 13.49
N VAL A 434 -23.26 18.60 12.89
CA VAL A 434 -23.08 20.05 12.69
C VAL A 434 -23.73 20.52 11.37
N PHE A 435 -23.50 19.78 10.29
CA PHE A 435 -23.88 20.18 8.94
C PHE A 435 -25.12 19.46 8.41
N GLY A 436 -25.57 18.40 9.08
CA GLY A 436 -26.57 17.49 8.56
C GLY A 436 -25.95 16.47 7.59
N LYS A 437 -26.77 15.50 7.17
CA LYS A 437 -26.34 14.38 6.32
C LYS A 437 -26.79 14.52 4.85
N ARG A 438 -25.98 13.99 3.94
CA ARG A 438 -26.30 13.74 2.53
C ARG A 438 -25.81 12.35 2.12
N ALA A 439 -26.34 11.83 1.03
CA ALA A 439 -25.79 10.63 0.41
C ALA A 439 -24.41 10.95 -0.17
N GLY A 440 -23.40 10.18 0.25
CA GLY A 440 -22.04 10.23 -0.29
C GLY A 440 -21.93 9.49 -1.63
N LYS A 441 -20.78 9.64 -2.29
CA LYS A 441 -20.50 9.08 -3.63
C LYS A 441 -20.71 7.56 -3.72
N TYR A 442 -20.53 6.84 -2.62
CA TYR A 442 -20.67 5.38 -2.56
C TYR A 442 -21.84 4.93 -1.65
N GLY A 443 -22.86 5.77 -1.50
CA GLY A 443 -24.11 5.42 -0.81
C GLY A 443 -24.11 5.52 0.72
N HIS A 444 -22.98 5.78 1.36
CA HIS A 444 -22.90 6.05 2.80
C HIS A 444 -23.27 7.50 3.16
N ASP A 445 -23.71 7.72 4.41
CA ASP A 445 -24.00 9.07 4.92
C ASP A 445 -22.71 9.91 5.02
N ALA A 446 -22.73 11.10 4.44
CA ALA A 446 -21.65 12.08 4.47
C ALA A 446 -22.14 13.44 5.01
N PRO A 447 -21.27 14.30 5.59
CA PRO A 447 -21.69 15.62 6.03
C PRO A 447 -22.07 16.49 4.82
N LYS A 448 -23.08 17.36 4.99
CA LYS A 448 -23.38 18.45 4.02
C LYS A 448 -22.35 19.57 4.13
N LEU A 449 -21.12 19.26 3.77
CA LEU A 449 -19.97 20.15 3.78
C LEU A 449 -19.36 20.15 2.39
N ASP A 450 -19.42 21.29 1.70
CA ASP A 450 -18.94 21.42 0.32
C ASP A 450 -17.60 22.15 0.24
N ASP A 451 -17.28 22.98 1.24
CA ASP A 451 -16.04 23.75 1.31
C ASP A 451 -15.61 23.99 2.77
N ASP A 452 -14.30 24.24 2.99
CA ASP A 452 -13.69 24.50 4.29
C ASP A 452 -13.62 26.01 4.62
N THR A 453 -14.70 26.73 4.30
CA THR A 453 -14.86 28.15 4.63
C THR A 453 -14.73 28.43 6.14
N TRP A 454 -14.36 29.65 6.50
CA TRP A 454 -14.28 30.05 7.91
C TRP A 454 -15.63 29.97 8.63
N ASP A 455 -16.75 30.21 7.94
CA ASP A 455 -18.09 29.99 8.50
C ASP A 455 -18.32 28.51 8.85
N ALA A 456 -17.85 27.59 8.00
CA ALA A 456 -17.92 26.16 8.29
C ALA A 456 -17.00 25.79 9.47
N VAL A 457 -15.77 26.29 9.50
CA VAL A 457 -14.84 26.08 10.61
C VAL A 457 -15.44 26.60 11.92
N ASP A 458 -15.99 27.81 11.95
CA ASP A 458 -16.62 28.40 13.13
C ASP A 458 -17.87 27.64 13.56
N LYS A 459 -18.65 27.12 12.62
CA LYS A 459 -19.81 26.27 12.93
C LYS A 459 -19.40 24.93 13.56
N ALA A 460 -18.29 24.35 13.13
CA ALA A 460 -17.74 23.11 13.69
C ALA A 460 -16.99 23.33 15.01
N ALA A 461 -16.41 24.51 15.22
CA ALA A 461 -15.51 24.81 16.32
C ALA A 461 -16.08 24.46 17.71
N PRO A 462 -17.36 24.73 18.09
CA PRO A 462 -17.86 24.35 19.40
C PRO A 462 -17.80 22.84 19.69
N LEU A 463 -18.05 22.01 18.66
CA LEU A 463 -17.95 20.56 18.79
C LEU A 463 -16.48 20.13 18.90
N LEU A 464 -15.61 20.69 18.06
CA LEU A 464 -14.18 20.36 18.03
C LEU A 464 -13.46 20.85 19.30
N ASP A 465 -13.79 22.04 19.79
CA ASP A 465 -13.27 22.60 21.04
C ASP A 465 -13.63 21.69 22.21
N LYS A 466 -14.85 21.13 22.24
CA LYS A 466 -15.25 20.12 23.22
C LYS A 466 -14.45 18.82 23.06
N ARG A 467 -14.21 18.36 21.82
CA ARG A 467 -13.48 17.13 21.51
C ARG A 467 -12.02 17.21 21.94
N PHE A 468 -11.39 18.35 21.69
CA PHE A 468 -9.95 18.56 21.86
C PHE A 468 -9.62 19.46 23.07
N ALA A 469 -10.57 19.64 23.99
CA ALA A 469 -10.45 20.57 25.12
C ALA A 469 -9.17 20.36 25.96
N ALA A 470 -8.71 19.11 26.10
CA ALA A 470 -7.50 18.76 26.85
C ALA A 470 -6.20 19.25 26.16
N PHE A 471 -6.24 19.54 24.87
CA PHE A 471 -5.08 19.82 24.05
C PHE A 471 -5.01 21.27 23.57
N ILE A 472 -6.12 21.99 23.56
CA ILE A 472 -6.14 23.39 23.15
C ILE A 472 -5.47 24.21 24.26
N GLN A 473 -4.35 24.87 23.91
CA GLN A 473 -3.72 25.82 24.82
C GLN A 473 -4.67 27.01 25.00
N LYS A 474 -4.90 27.41 26.26
CA LYS A 474 -5.70 28.60 26.59
C LYS A 474 -4.95 29.88 26.27
#